data_AF-A0A926QMY5-F1
#
_entry.id   AF-A0A926QMY5-F1
#
_cell.length_a   1.000
_cell.length_b   1.000
_cell.length_c   1.000
_cell.angle_alpha   90.00
_cell.angle_beta   90.00
_cell.angle_gamma   90.00
#
_symmetry.space_group_name_H-M   'P 1'
#
loop_
_entity.id
_entity.type
_entity.pdbx_description
1 polymer ?
#
loop_
_entity_poly.entity_id
_entity_poly.type
_entity_poly.pdbx_seq_one_letter_code
_entity_poly.pdbx_strand_id
1 'polypeptide(L)'
;MSRSRRHRTLLSSCIAGLAAAGLLITAGAAPAQATDPLPPSPPKYLANAEVLDENCDVPATHDPSVIVTVLRVARAHHANAKVTLAAFEAGWVESHMNNLPCGHSDSIGVFQQRPSYGWGTVEQIMDPWYAATQFVTRAIANDRANPGYTAGQLAQSVQRSAYPYRYDEHEGKARALLAEAERMAGIFGGGPTDFTGDGKDDVITFTQNAEADTYVAPSTGSEFGGARLWHDFFAPGGETPLSGDFNGD
;
A
#
# COMPACT_ATOMS: atom_id res chain seq x y z
N MET A 1 -10.63 55.11 72.11
CA MET A 1 -9.80 55.62 73.22
C MET A 1 -8.40 55.93 72.70
N SER A 2 -7.86 57.09 73.13
CA SER A 2 -6.44 57.43 73.26
C SER A 2 -5.56 57.39 71.99
N ARG A 3 -5.26 58.54 71.37
CA ARG A 3 -4.06 59.40 71.67
C ARG A 3 -2.82 58.83 70.96
N SER A 4 -1.92 59.59 70.33
CA SER A 4 -1.65 61.02 70.43
C SER A 4 -0.34 61.33 69.71
N ARG A 5 -0.36 62.38 68.88
CA ARG A 5 0.61 63.49 68.84
C ARG A 5 2.02 63.20 68.29
N ARG A 6 2.38 63.91 67.21
CA ARG A 6 3.20 65.18 67.20
C ARG A 6 4.64 64.81 66.80
N HIS A 7 5.43 65.62 66.09
CA HIS A 7 5.32 67.02 65.68
C HIS A 7 6.40 67.27 64.62
N ARG A 8 6.11 68.21 63.71
CA ARG A 8 6.98 69.30 63.24
C ARG A 8 8.17 69.01 62.30
N THR A 9 7.94 69.45 61.06
CA THR A 9 8.71 70.48 60.32
C THR A 9 10.24 70.40 60.33
N LEU A 10 10.85 70.34 59.14
CA LEU A 10 11.57 71.47 58.53
C LEU A 10 11.97 71.16 57.07
N LEU A 11 11.77 72.16 56.22
CA LEU A 11 12.26 72.23 54.84
C LEU A 11 13.79 72.21 54.81
N SER A 12 14.39 71.58 53.80
CA SER A 12 15.45 72.23 53.03
C SER A 12 15.66 71.51 51.69
N SER A 13 15.53 72.28 50.62
CA SER A 13 15.82 71.90 49.24
C SER A 13 17.29 71.51 49.08
N CYS A 14 17.55 70.46 48.29
CA CYS A 14 18.68 70.46 47.38
C CYS A 14 18.31 69.59 46.16
N ILE A 15 18.20 70.27 45.03
CA ILE A 15 18.03 69.70 43.70
C ILE A 15 19.27 68.88 43.40
N ALA A 16 19.10 67.58 43.18
CA ALA A 16 20.07 66.75 42.50
C ALA A 16 19.28 65.78 41.62
N GLY A 17 19.39 65.99 40.31
CA GLY A 17 18.69 65.20 39.32
C GLY A 17 19.08 63.73 39.43
N LEU A 18 18.07 62.87 39.54
CA LEU A 18 18.20 61.47 39.15
C LEU A 18 17.19 61.23 38.05
N ALA A 19 17.74 61.00 36.85
CA ALA A 19 17.02 60.55 35.68
C ALA A 19 16.23 59.27 36.02
N ALA A 20 14.98 59.21 35.55
CA ALA A 20 14.15 58.03 35.61
C ALA A 20 14.87 56.87 34.88
N ALA A 21 15.28 55.86 35.64
CA ALA A 21 15.70 54.58 35.09
C ALA A 21 14.45 53.90 34.53
N GLY A 22 14.25 54.02 33.21
CA GLY A 22 13.33 53.18 32.48
C GLY A 22 13.78 51.73 32.59
N LEU A 23 12.89 50.88 33.09
CA LEU A 23 13.06 49.44 33.11
C LEU A 23 13.06 48.93 31.66
N LEU A 24 14.26 48.77 31.07
CA LEU A 24 14.44 48.05 29.82
C LEU A 24 14.20 46.56 30.08
N ILE A 25 13.09 46.03 29.55
CA ILE A 25 12.93 44.59 29.35
C ILE A 25 13.89 44.23 28.21
N THR A 26 15.08 43.75 28.57
CA THR A 26 15.96 43.10 27.61
C THR A 26 15.34 41.75 27.26
N ALA A 27 14.75 41.64 26.07
CA ALA A 27 14.50 40.34 25.45
C ALA A 27 15.88 39.69 25.25
N GLY A 28 16.21 38.74 26.13
CA GLY A 28 17.40 37.91 25.95
C GLY A 28 17.23 37.12 24.65
N ALA A 29 18.01 37.45 23.63
CA ALA A 29 18.21 36.57 22.51
C ALA A 29 18.81 35.27 23.07
N ALA A 30 18.06 34.18 23.01
CA ALA A 30 18.61 32.85 23.23
C ALA A 30 19.82 32.69 22.30
N PRO A 31 20.94 32.10 22.76
CA PRO A 31 22.05 31.85 21.87
C PRO A 31 21.52 31.01 20.71
N ALA A 32 21.74 31.49 19.49
CA ALA A 32 21.50 30.70 18.29
C ALA A 32 22.36 29.43 18.43
N GLN A 33 21.73 28.32 18.80
CA GLN A 33 22.36 27.02 18.66
C GLN A 33 22.60 26.87 17.16
N ALA A 34 23.88 26.82 16.76
CA ALA A 34 24.24 26.33 15.45
C ALA A 34 23.57 24.96 15.33
N THR A 35 22.55 24.88 14.48
CA THR A 35 21.98 23.58 14.11
C THR A 35 23.13 22.81 13.50
N ASP A 36 23.53 21.72 14.15
CA ASP A 36 24.46 20.76 13.53
C ASP A 36 24.00 20.50 12.10
N PRO A 37 24.91 20.43 11.12
CA PRO A 37 24.55 20.02 9.77
C PRO A 37 23.76 18.72 9.88
N LEU A 38 22.56 18.69 9.30
CA LEU A 38 21.80 17.46 9.16
C LEU A 38 22.76 16.39 8.61
N PRO A 39 22.79 15.18 9.19
CA PRO A 39 23.59 14.10 8.62
C PRO A 39 23.25 13.99 7.13
N PRO A 40 24.23 13.69 6.26
CA PRO A 40 23.96 13.54 4.83
C PRO A 40 22.82 12.55 4.66
N SER A 41 21.82 12.91 3.85
CA SER A 41 20.74 12.00 3.51
C SER A 41 21.35 10.65 3.12
N PRO A 42 20.79 9.52 3.58
CA PRO A 42 21.24 8.22 3.10
C PRO A 42 21.24 8.24 1.56
N PRO A 43 22.19 7.55 0.90
CA PRO A 43 22.22 7.52 -0.56
C PRO A 43 20.84 7.07 -1.04
N LYS A 44 20.23 7.84 -1.95
CA LYS A 44 18.93 7.49 -2.55
C LYS A 44 19.04 6.05 -3.06
N TYR A 45 18.36 5.11 -2.41
CA TYR A 45 18.42 3.73 -2.82
C TYR A 45 17.52 3.59 -4.04
N LEU A 46 18.14 3.53 -5.22
CA LEU A 46 17.39 3.31 -6.46
C LEU A 46 16.50 2.06 -6.33
N ALA A 47 15.26 2.12 -6.80
CA ALA A 47 14.37 0.97 -6.87
C ALA A 47 15.01 -0.11 -7.77
N ASN A 48 14.69 -1.38 -7.59
CA ASN A 48 15.21 -2.43 -8.48
C ASN A 48 14.79 -2.15 -9.94
N ALA A 49 13.56 -1.65 -10.13
CA ALA A 49 13.06 -1.10 -11.39
C ALA A 49 13.95 -0.03 -12.04
N GLU A 50 14.75 0.71 -11.27
CA GLU A 50 15.66 1.75 -11.77
C GLU A 50 17.08 1.20 -12.08
N VAL A 51 17.37 -0.07 -11.75
CA VAL A 51 18.71 -0.70 -11.88
C VAL A 51 18.66 -2.14 -12.43
N LEU A 52 17.62 -2.52 -13.18
CA LEU A 52 17.58 -3.81 -13.86
C LEU A 52 18.65 -3.91 -14.95
N ASP A 53 18.80 -5.10 -15.53
CA ASP A 53 19.69 -5.35 -16.68
C ASP A 53 19.47 -4.30 -17.78
N GLU A 54 20.54 -3.90 -18.48
CA GLU A 54 20.50 -2.86 -19.52
C GLU A 54 19.48 -3.16 -20.64
N ASN A 55 19.09 -4.42 -20.81
CA ASN A 55 18.12 -4.87 -21.79
C ASN A 55 16.68 -4.96 -21.26
N CYS A 56 16.43 -4.56 -20.01
CA CYS A 56 15.08 -4.58 -19.41
C CYS A 56 14.49 -3.18 -19.31
N ASP A 57 13.56 -2.86 -20.20
CA ASP A 57 12.82 -1.60 -20.18
C ASP A 57 11.72 -1.64 -19.13
N VAL A 58 11.84 -0.81 -18.09
CA VAL A 58 10.84 -0.68 -17.04
C VAL A 58 10.05 0.60 -17.26
N PRO A 59 8.73 0.51 -17.51
CA PRO A 59 7.89 1.68 -17.64
C PRO A 59 7.99 2.57 -16.40
N ALA A 60 8.00 3.89 -16.61
CA ALA A 60 7.98 4.87 -15.51
C ALA A 60 6.63 4.88 -14.77
N THR A 61 5.59 4.34 -15.39
CA THR A 61 4.23 4.22 -14.85
C THR A 61 3.92 2.77 -14.49
N HIS A 62 2.88 2.57 -13.68
CA HIS A 62 2.37 1.24 -13.37
C HIS A 62 1.37 0.74 -14.41
N ASP A 63 1.19 -0.58 -14.46
CA ASP A 63 0.08 -1.21 -15.16
C ASP A 63 -1.17 -1.24 -14.24
N PRO A 64 -2.27 -0.57 -14.62
CA PRO A 64 -3.48 -0.54 -13.80
C PRO A 64 -4.11 -1.93 -13.57
N SER A 65 -3.94 -2.88 -14.50
CA SER A 65 -4.43 -4.25 -14.32
C SER A 65 -3.64 -5.01 -13.25
N VAL A 66 -2.32 -4.77 -13.15
CA VAL A 66 -1.44 -5.42 -12.19
C VAL A 66 -1.75 -4.96 -10.76
N ILE A 67 -1.97 -3.66 -10.54
CA ILE A 67 -2.32 -3.15 -9.20
C ILE A 67 -3.67 -3.71 -8.70
N VAL A 68 -4.64 -3.89 -9.60
CA VAL A 68 -5.95 -4.50 -9.28
C VAL A 68 -5.78 -5.99 -8.96
N THR A 69 -5.01 -6.73 -9.76
CA THR A 69 -4.73 -8.15 -9.51
C THR A 69 -4.04 -8.38 -8.16
N VAL A 70 -3.02 -7.58 -7.82
CA VAL A 70 -2.32 -7.69 -6.52
C VAL A 70 -3.28 -7.41 -5.35
N LEU A 71 -4.16 -6.41 -5.48
CA LEU A 71 -5.18 -6.13 -4.47
C LEU A 71 -6.17 -7.31 -4.31
N ARG A 72 -6.66 -7.87 -5.42
CA ARG A 72 -7.59 -9.01 -5.39
C ARG A 72 -6.98 -10.24 -4.72
N VAL A 73 -5.74 -10.59 -5.06
CA VAL A 73 -5.02 -11.68 -4.40
C VAL A 73 -4.89 -11.43 -2.90
N ALA A 74 -4.53 -10.21 -2.50
CA ALA A 74 -4.45 -9.85 -1.08
C ALA A 74 -5.81 -10.08 -0.37
N ARG A 75 -6.92 -9.66 -0.98
CA ARG A 75 -8.29 -9.90 -0.46
C ARG A 75 -8.65 -11.38 -0.39
N ALA A 76 -8.40 -12.13 -1.48
CA ALA A 76 -8.70 -13.56 -1.59
C ALA A 76 -7.96 -14.40 -0.52
N HIS A 77 -6.79 -13.95 -0.08
CA HIS A 77 -6.02 -14.59 1.00
C HIS A 77 -6.25 -13.99 2.38
N HIS A 78 -7.22 -13.10 2.54
CA HIS A 78 -7.52 -12.38 3.79
C HIS A 78 -6.28 -11.69 4.38
N ALA A 79 -5.44 -11.11 3.51
CA ALA A 79 -4.30 -10.32 3.92
C ALA A 79 -4.78 -9.10 4.72
N ASN A 80 -4.08 -8.80 5.82
CA ASN A 80 -4.32 -7.55 6.55
C ASN A 80 -3.72 -6.35 5.80
N ALA A 81 -4.07 -5.14 6.22
CA ALA A 81 -3.62 -3.91 5.57
C ALA A 81 -2.09 -3.80 5.45
N LYS A 82 -1.33 -4.34 6.43
CA LYS A 82 0.13 -4.31 6.39
C LYS A 82 0.70 -5.26 5.33
N VAL A 83 0.17 -6.48 5.23
CA VAL A 83 0.54 -7.44 4.18
C VAL A 83 0.19 -6.88 2.81
N THR A 84 -1.00 -6.29 2.64
CA THR A 84 -1.40 -5.66 1.37
C THR A 84 -0.45 -4.54 1.00
N LEU A 85 -0.14 -3.64 1.94
CA LEU A 85 0.80 -2.54 1.68
C LEU A 85 2.21 -3.05 1.32
N ALA A 86 2.69 -4.10 2.00
CA ALA A 86 3.98 -4.71 1.69
C ALA A 86 4.04 -5.27 0.26
N ALA A 87 2.93 -5.81 -0.26
CA ALA A 87 2.87 -6.25 -1.66
C ALA A 87 2.95 -5.06 -2.63
N PHE A 88 2.29 -3.94 -2.33
CA PHE A 88 2.37 -2.75 -3.18
C PHE A 88 3.75 -2.07 -3.14
N GLU A 89 4.39 -2.02 -1.97
CA GLU A 89 5.77 -1.54 -1.84
C GLU A 89 6.73 -2.43 -2.62
N ALA A 90 6.59 -3.75 -2.50
CA ALA A 90 7.41 -4.69 -3.24
C ALA A 90 7.22 -4.51 -4.75
N GLY A 91 6.00 -4.64 -5.26
CA GLY A 91 5.77 -4.55 -6.71
C GLY A 91 6.20 -3.20 -7.30
N TRP A 92 6.03 -2.09 -6.57
CA TRP A 92 6.56 -0.79 -7.00
C TRP A 92 8.10 -0.80 -7.09
N VAL A 93 8.77 -1.26 -6.04
CA VAL A 93 10.24 -1.30 -6.01
C VAL A 93 10.82 -2.24 -7.06
N GLU A 94 10.17 -3.38 -7.31
CA GLU A 94 10.68 -4.41 -8.21
C GLU A 94 10.47 -4.08 -9.68
N SER A 95 9.32 -3.52 -10.05
CA SER A 95 8.90 -3.40 -11.45
C SER A 95 8.08 -2.15 -11.78
N HIS A 96 7.97 -1.21 -10.84
CA HIS A 96 6.95 -0.14 -10.87
C HIS A 96 5.51 -0.68 -11.01
N MET A 97 5.22 -1.87 -10.47
CA MET A 97 3.95 -2.60 -10.64
C MET A 97 3.65 -2.94 -12.12
N ASN A 98 4.65 -3.45 -12.85
CA ASN A 98 4.49 -3.96 -14.21
C ASN A 98 4.87 -5.45 -14.29
N ASN A 99 4.19 -6.21 -15.12
CA ASN A 99 4.53 -7.62 -15.31
C ASN A 99 5.62 -7.79 -16.38
N LEU A 100 6.88 -7.75 -15.96
CA LEU A 100 8.03 -7.68 -16.88
C LEU A 100 8.54 -9.07 -17.29
N PRO A 101 8.79 -9.35 -18.59
CA PRO A 101 9.40 -10.60 -19.04
C PRO A 101 10.93 -10.62 -18.86
N CYS A 102 11.49 -9.63 -18.17
CA CYS A 102 12.92 -9.40 -18.01
C CYS A 102 13.24 -8.89 -16.60
N GLY A 103 14.53 -8.90 -16.27
CA GLY A 103 15.04 -8.49 -14.98
C GLY A 103 16.52 -8.76 -14.83
N HIS A 104 17.04 -8.57 -13.62
CA HIS A 104 18.41 -9.00 -13.31
C HIS A 104 18.50 -10.54 -13.27
N SER A 105 19.41 -11.14 -14.04
CA SER A 105 19.54 -12.60 -14.20
C SER A 105 18.28 -13.25 -14.81
N ASP A 106 17.63 -14.19 -14.13
CA ASP A 106 16.37 -14.84 -14.55
C ASP A 106 15.16 -14.30 -13.76
N SER A 107 15.26 -13.09 -13.19
CA SER A 107 14.15 -12.45 -12.48
C SER A 107 13.10 -11.97 -13.48
N ILE A 108 11.83 -12.24 -13.22
CA ILE A 108 10.70 -11.85 -14.08
C ILE A 108 9.45 -11.55 -13.24
N GLY A 109 8.44 -10.97 -13.89
CA GLY A 109 7.14 -10.64 -13.34
C GLY A 109 7.13 -9.42 -12.42
N VAL A 110 5.94 -9.13 -11.86
CA VAL A 110 5.68 -7.94 -11.03
C VAL A 110 6.57 -7.84 -9.78
N PHE A 111 6.99 -8.97 -9.22
CA PHE A 111 7.85 -9.02 -8.03
C PHE A 111 9.30 -9.42 -8.35
N GLN A 112 9.70 -9.45 -9.62
CA GLN A 112 11.05 -9.86 -10.05
C GLN A 112 11.48 -11.19 -9.39
N GLN A 113 10.58 -12.17 -9.41
CA GLN A 113 10.80 -13.49 -8.82
C GLN A 113 11.63 -14.35 -9.76
N ARG A 114 12.40 -15.30 -9.20
CA ARG A 114 13.35 -16.12 -9.95
C ARG A 114 12.92 -17.59 -10.01
N PRO A 115 12.71 -18.17 -11.20
CA PRO A 115 12.51 -19.61 -11.34
C PRO A 115 13.64 -20.43 -10.70
N SER A 116 14.90 -20.03 -10.89
CA SER A 116 16.07 -20.70 -10.31
C SER A 116 16.11 -20.73 -8.78
N TYR A 117 15.31 -19.90 -8.09
CA TYR A 117 15.19 -19.85 -6.63
C TYR A 117 13.93 -20.54 -6.12
N GLY A 118 13.19 -21.24 -6.98
CA GLY A 118 12.03 -22.04 -6.60
C GLY A 118 10.75 -21.23 -6.39
N TRP A 119 10.64 -20.04 -7.01
CA TRP A 119 9.41 -19.25 -6.95
C TRP A 119 8.27 -19.80 -7.83
N GLY A 120 8.61 -20.55 -8.88
CA GLY A 120 7.68 -21.13 -9.86
C GLY A 120 8.37 -21.36 -11.21
N THR A 121 7.64 -21.86 -12.21
CA THR A 121 8.11 -21.84 -13.61
C THR A 121 8.03 -20.44 -14.20
N VAL A 122 8.59 -20.24 -15.40
CA VAL A 122 8.51 -18.95 -16.11
C VAL A 122 7.05 -18.56 -16.36
N GLU A 123 6.25 -19.52 -16.84
CA GLU A 123 4.83 -19.32 -17.14
C GLU A 123 4.04 -18.94 -15.88
N GLN A 124 4.35 -19.59 -14.76
CA GLN A 124 3.72 -19.29 -13.48
C GLN A 124 4.10 -17.91 -12.96
N ILE A 125 5.38 -17.53 -13.00
CA ILE A 125 5.80 -16.22 -12.47
C ILE A 125 5.33 -15.06 -13.38
N MET A 126 5.17 -15.31 -14.68
CA MET A 126 4.57 -14.35 -15.60
C MET A 126 3.04 -14.21 -15.46
N ASP A 127 2.39 -15.02 -14.62
CA ASP A 127 1.02 -14.78 -14.19
C ASP A 127 1.03 -13.91 -12.90
N PRO A 128 0.56 -12.64 -12.96
CA PRO A 128 0.53 -11.77 -11.79
C PRO A 128 -0.28 -12.34 -10.62
N TRP A 129 -1.31 -13.14 -10.87
CA TRP A 129 -2.09 -13.79 -9.82
C TRP A 129 -1.25 -14.80 -9.04
N TYR A 130 -0.54 -15.67 -9.76
CA TYR A 130 0.37 -16.64 -9.16
C TYR A 130 1.52 -15.94 -8.41
N ALA A 131 2.18 -14.98 -9.06
CA ALA A 131 3.31 -14.26 -8.47
C ALA A 131 2.91 -13.53 -7.17
N ALA A 132 1.74 -12.87 -7.17
CA ALA A 132 1.18 -12.23 -5.99
C ALA A 132 0.77 -13.25 -4.92
N THR A 133 0.18 -14.39 -5.30
CA THR A 133 -0.21 -15.44 -4.35
C THR A 133 1.02 -15.95 -3.60
N GLN A 134 2.12 -16.20 -4.31
CA GLN A 134 3.38 -16.63 -3.72
C GLN A 134 3.96 -15.58 -2.75
N PHE A 135 3.89 -14.30 -3.10
CA PHE A 135 4.35 -13.21 -2.24
C PHE A 135 3.46 -13.09 -0.99
N VAL A 136 2.15 -12.94 -1.18
CA VAL A 136 1.17 -12.66 -0.11
C VAL A 136 1.15 -13.79 0.92
N THR A 137 1.16 -15.06 0.49
CA THR A 137 1.16 -16.20 1.42
C THR A 137 2.41 -16.23 2.30
N ARG A 138 3.59 -15.92 1.74
CA ARG A 138 4.85 -15.79 2.50
C ARG A 138 4.81 -14.58 3.44
N ALA A 139 4.29 -13.44 2.97
CA ALA A 139 4.13 -12.24 3.77
C ALA A 139 3.21 -12.48 4.99
N ILE A 140 2.09 -13.18 4.82
CA ILE A 140 1.19 -13.54 5.93
C ILE A 140 1.93 -14.38 6.97
N ALA A 141 2.72 -15.37 6.55
CA ALA A 141 3.50 -16.20 7.46
C ALA A 141 4.56 -15.37 8.21
N ASN A 142 5.28 -14.50 7.50
CA ASN A 142 6.31 -13.65 8.07
C ASN A 142 5.74 -12.61 9.05
N ASP A 143 4.57 -12.04 8.75
CA ASP A 143 3.87 -11.10 9.61
C ASP A 143 3.44 -11.75 10.92
N ARG A 144 2.87 -12.96 10.86
CA ARG A 144 2.51 -13.74 12.05
C ARG A 144 3.72 -14.04 12.93
N ALA A 145 4.86 -14.34 12.31
CA ALA A 145 6.11 -14.60 13.03
C ALA A 145 6.74 -13.31 13.58
N ASN A 146 6.49 -12.16 12.96
CA ASN A 146 7.12 -10.87 13.27
C ASN A 146 6.08 -9.73 13.25
N PRO A 147 5.15 -9.70 14.22
CA PRO A 147 4.03 -8.74 14.20
C PRO A 147 4.48 -7.27 14.28
N GLY A 148 5.69 -7.03 14.79
CA GLY A 148 6.28 -5.69 14.91
C GLY A 148 6.91 -5.14 13.61
N TYR A 149 6.99 -5.91 12.53
CA TYR A 149 7.51 -5.40 11.25
C TYR A 149 6.62 -4.30 10.69
N THR A 150 7.25 -3.29 10.05
CA THR A 150 6.60 -2.38 9.10
C THR A 150 6.21 -3.13 7.83
N ALA A 151 5.45 -2.49 6.93
CA ALA A 151 5.16 -3.06 5.62
C ALA A 151 6.45 -3.26 4.81
N GLY A 152 7.38 -2.30 4.83
CA GLY A 152 8.62 -2.41 4.07
C GLY A 152 9.56 -3.46 4.63
N GLN A 153 9.65 -3.59 5.96
CA GLN A 153 10.36 -4.70 6.61
C GLN A 153 9.76 -6.06 6.26
N LEU A 154 8.42 -6.13 6.15
CA LEU A 154 7.74 -7.34 5.74
C LEU A 154 8.05 -7.69 4.27
N ALA A 155 7.97 -6.72 3.36
CA ALA A 155 8.34 -6.87 1.96
C ALA A 155 9.79 -7.37 1.80
N GLN A 156 10.71 -6.72 2.51
CA GLN A 156 12.11 -7.11 2.59
C GLN A 156 12.29 -8.55 3.10
N SER A 157 11.53 -8.98 4.11
CA SER A 157 11.64 -10.34 4.66
C SER A 157 11.22 -11.42 3.65
N VAL A 158 10.31 -11.09 2.73
CA VAL A 158 9.86 -11.99 1.67
C VAL A 158 10.86 -12.02 0.52
N GLN A 159 11.29 -10.84 0.04
CA GLN A 159 12.20 -10.72 -1.11
C GLN A 159 13.65 -11.06 -0.79
N ARG A 160 14.07 -10.89 0.47
CA ARG A 160 15.44 -11.12 0.94
C ARG A 160 16.49 -10.36 0.12
N SER A 161 16.18 -9.11 -0.23
CA SER A 161 17.10 -8.19 -0.90
C SER A 161 18.27 -7.76 0.00
N ALA A 162 19.36 -7.25 -0.58
CA ALA A 162 20.51 -6.74 0.17
C ALA A 162 20.29 -5.36 0.82
N TYR A 163 19.13 -4.73 0.63
CA TYR A 163 18.87 -3.33 1.00
C TYR A 163 17.63 -3.17 1.92
N PRO A 164 17.80 -3.32 3.24
CA PRO A 164 16.69 -3.49 4.16
C PRO A 164 15.72 -2.31 4.31
N TYR A 165 16.15 -1.07 4.01
CA TYR A 165 15.32 0.13 4.16
C TYR A 165 14.60 0.57 2.88
N ARG A 166 14.87 -0.07 1.74
CA ARG A 166 14.45 0.40 0.42
C ARG A 166 12.92 0.48 0.26
N TYR A 167 12.17 -0.42 0.89
CA TYR A 167 10.71 -0.48 0.71
C TYR A 167 9.97 0.61 1.50
N ASP A 168 10.42 0.94 2.71
CA ASP A 168 9.79 1.99 3.54
C ASP A 168 9.91 3.38 2.88
N GLU A 169 10.94 3.63 2.05
CA GLU A 169 11.08 4.89 1.29
C GLU A 169 9.97 5.10 0.24
N HIS A 170 9.31 4.02 -0.19
CA HIS A 170 8.27 4.04 -1.21
C HIS A 170 6.85 3.88 -0.66
N GLU A 171 6.68 3.86 0.66
CA GLU A 171 5.37 3.69 1.32
C GLU A 171 4.33 4.68 0.78
N GLY A 172 4.70 5.96 0.62
CA GLY A 172 3.78 6.99 0.12
C GLY A 172 3.27 6.71 -1.30
N LYS A 173 4.13 6.20 -2.18
CA LYS A 173 3.75 5.81 -3.55
C LYS A 173 2.93 4.53 -3.54
N ALA A 174 3.31 3.54 -2.73
CA ALA A 174 2.56 2.30 -2.55
C ALA A 174 1.14 2.55 -2.03
N ARG A 175 0.96 3.45 -1.06
CA ARG A 175 -0.36 3.88 -0.57
C ARG A 175 -1.19 4.55 -1.65
N ALA A 176 -0.58 5.39 -2.48
CA ALA A 176 -1.29 6.03 -3.60
C ALA A 176 -1.79 5.01 -4.63
N LEU A 177 -0.96 4.02 -4.96
CA LEU A 177 -1.31 2.92 -5.86
C LEU A 177 -2.37 2.00 -5.26
N LEU A 178 -2.30 1.71 -3.96
CA LEU A 178 -3.32 0.93 -3.26
C LEU A 178 -4.67 1.66 -3.30
N ALA A 179 -4.69 2.96 -2.98
CA ALA A 179 -5.92 3.75 -3.06
C ALA A 179 -6.46 3.83 -4.50
N GLU A 180 -5.58 3.84 -5.51
CA GLU A 180 -5.98 3.74 -6.92
C GLU A 180 -6.58 2.38 -7.25
N ALA A 181 -5.93 1.29 -6.84
CA ALA A 181 -6.43 -0.07 -7.01
C ALA A 181 -7.78 -0.26 -6.30
N GLU A 182 -8.01 0.33 -5.13
CA GLU A 182 -9.30 0.27 -4.43
C GLU A 182 -10.40 1.01 -5.19
N ARG A 183 -10.11 2.22 -5.72
CA ARG A 183 -11.06 2.94 -6.59
C ARG A 183 -11.37 2.17 -7.86
N MET A 184 -10.35 1.52 -8.42
CA MET A 184 -10.45 0.74 -9.65
C MET A 184 -11.12 -0.61 -9.44
N ALA A 185 -10.87 -1.29 -8.31
CA ALA A 185 -11.47 -2.58 -8.02
C ALA A 185 -12.99 -2.48 -7.93
N GLY A 186 -13.54 -1.36 -7.44
CA GLY A 186 -14.98 -1.08 -7.47
C GLY A 186 -15.52 -0.60 -8.83
N ILE A 187 -14.66 -0.39 -9.84
CA ILE A 187 -15.06 -0.03 -11.22
C ILE A 187 -14.88 -1.24 -12.16
N PHE A 188 -13.83 -2.02 -11.95
CA PHE A 188 -13.52 -3.27 -12.62
C PHE A 188 -14.09 -4.47 -11.86
N GLY A 189 -15.04 -4.24 -10.94
CA GLY A 189 -15.71 -5.20 -10.06
C GLY A 189 -15.62 -6.58 -10.65
N GLY A 190 -14.93 -7.49 -9.94
CA GLY A 190 -14.42 -8.79 -10.44
C GLY A 190 -15.26 -9.18 -11.62
N GLY A 191 -14.67 -9.16 -12.83
CA GLY A 191 -15.34 -8.80 -14.10
C GLY A 191 -16.76 -9.35 -14.20
N PRO A 192 -17.67 -8.87 -15.07
CA PRO A 192 -19.06 -9.37 -15.12
C PRO A 192 -19.22 -10.90 -15.24
N THR A 193 -18.12 -11.63 -15.40
CA THR A 193 -17.91 -13.07 -15.41
C THR A 193 -17.18 -13.67 -14.19
N ASP A 194 -16.52 -12.96 -13.27
CA ASP A 194 -15.82 -13.50 -12.06
C ASP A 194 -16.78 -13.57 -10.85
N PHE A 195 -17.63 -14.60 -10.84
CA PHE A 195 -18.66 -14.80 -9.82
C PHE A 195 -18.09 -15.33 -8.49
N THR A 196 -16.88 -15.87 -8.49
CA THR A 196 -16.22 -16.39 -7.28
C THR A 196 -15.27 -15.39 -6.61
N GLY A 197 -14.95 -14.28 -7.28
CA GLY A 197 -14.03 -13.25 -6.79
C GLY A 197 -12.57 -13.72 -6.74
N ASP A 198 -12.22 -14.76 -7.50
CA ASP A 198 -10.89 -15.34 -7.53
C ASP A 198 -10.00 -14.78 -8.66
N GLY A 199 -10.47 -13.70 -9.30
CA GLY A 199 -9.74 -12.99 -10.34
C GLY A 199 -9.80 -13.67 -11.70
N LYS A 200 -10.61 -14.72 -11.88
CA LYS A 200 -10.78 -15.42 -13.15
C LYS A 200 -12.22 -15.32 -13.62
N ASP A 201 -12.39 -15.26 -14.93
CA ASP A 201 -13.73 -15.32 -15.53
C ASP A 201 -14.32 -16.71 -15.35
N ASP A 202 -15.43 -16.80 -14.63
CA ASP A 202 -16.27 -17.98 -14.45
C ASP A 202 -17.36 -18.05 -15.54
N VAL A 203 -18.12 -19.16 -15.55
CA VAL A 203 -19.30 -19.33 -16.41
C VAL A 203 -20.55 -19.43 -15.56
N ILE A 204 -21.56 -18.62 -15.91
CA ILE A 204 -22.91 -18.71 -15.36
C ILE A 204 -23.87 -19.30 -16.38
N THR A 205 -24.77 -20.18 -15.93
CA THR A 205 -25.86 -20.75 -16.73
C THR A 205 -27.18 -20.45 -16.07
N PHE A 206 -28.09 -19.80 -16.81
CA PHE A 206 -29.49 -19.62 -16.44
C PHE A 206 -30.30 -20.69 -17.18
N THR A 207 -30.95 -21.60 -16.46
CA THR A 207 -31.63 -22.73 -17.11
C THR A 207 -32.86 -22.31 -17.91
N GLN A 208 -33.53 -21.23 -17.51
CA GLN A 208 -34.75 -20.67 -18.12
C GLN A 208 -35.86 -21.71 -18.36
N ASN A 209 -35.84 -22.82 -17.61
CA ASN A 209 -36.86 -23.86 -17.54
C ASN A 209 -37.84 -23.57 -16.39
N ALA A 210 -38.69 -24.54 -16.03
CA ALA A 210 -39.69 -24.35 -14.97
C ALA A 210 -39.05 -24.12 -13.59
N GLU A 211 -37.86 -24.66 -13.39
CA GLU A 211 -37.06 -24.52 -12.18
C GLU A 211 -36.35 -23.16 -12.12
N ALA A 212 -35.95 -22.62 -13.28
CA ALA A 212 -35.25 -21.33 -13.42
C ALA A 212 -34.01 -21.22 -12.51
N ASP A 213 -33.24 -22.30 -12.41
CA ASP A 213 -32.02 -22.35 -11.64
C ASP A 213 -30.87 -21.56 -12.29
N THR A 214 -29.98 -21.05 -11.45
CA THR A 214 -28.73 -20.41 -11.85
C THR A 214 -27.54 -21.21 -11.34
N TYR A 215 -26.67 -21.63 -12.24
CA TYR A 215 -25.46 -22.39 -11.93
C TYR A 215 -24.20 -21.58 -12.24
N VAL A 216 -23.20 -21.66 -11.36
CA VAL A 216 -21.86 -21.08 -11.61
C VAL A 216 -20.83 -22.20 -11.69
N ALA A 217 -20.05 -22.22 -12.76
CA ALA A 217 -18.90 -23.09 -12.97
C ALA A 217 -17.61 -22.25 -12.81
N PRO A 218 -16.85 -22.46 -11.71
CA PRO A 218 -15.63 -21.70 -11.44
C PRO A 218 -14.54 -21.99 -12.47
N SER A 219 -13.74 -20.98 -12.82
CA SER A 219 -12.58 -21.14 -13.68
C SER A 219 -11.34 -21.54 -12.92
N THR A 220 -10.57 -22.46 -13.48
CA THR A 220 -9.20 -22.75 -13.02
C THR A 220 -8.16 -21.90 -13.75
N GLY A 221 -8.58 -21.15 -14.78
CA GLY A 221 -7.72 -20.41 -15.71
C GLY A 221 -7.38 -21.21 -16.98
N SER A 222 -7.61 -22.53 -17.00
CA SER A 222 -7.47 -23.37 -18.19
C SER A 222 -8.67 -24.27 -18.45
N GLU A 223 -9.57 -24.44 -17.49
CA GLU A 223 -10.83 -25.20 -17.59
C GLU A 223 -11.88 -24.63 -16.63
N PHE A 224 -13.13 -25.05 -16.79
CA PHE A 224 -14.21 -24.77 -15.85
C PHE A 224 -14.50 -26.00 -14.98
N GLY A 225 -14.57 -25.80 -13.68
CA GLY A 225 -14.92 -26.83 -12.71
C GLY A 225 -16.39 -27.23 -12.75
N GLY A 226 -16.79 -28.10 -11.82
CA GLY A 226 -18.19 -28.52 -11.69
C GLY A 226 -19.12 -27.36 -11.40
N ALA A 227 -20.19 -27.24 -12.19
CA ALA A 227 -21.24 -26.25 -12.01
C ALA A 227 -21.97 -26.47 -10.67
N ARG A 228 -22.12 -25.39 -9.90
CA ARG A 228 -22.74 -25.37 -8.57
C ARG A 228 -24.05 -24.59 -8.66
N LEU A 229 -25.13 -25.10 -8.06
CA LEU A 229 -26.36 -24.32 -7.93
C LEU A 229 -26.05 -23.11 -7.03
N TRP A 230 -26.32 -21.91 -7.55
CA TRP A 230 -26.01 -20.67 -6.86
C TRP A 230 -27.26 -19.91 -6.44
N HIS A 231 -28.29 -19.92 -7.29
CA HIS A 231 -29.60 -19.36 -6.97
C HIS A 231 -30.70 -20.23 -7.57
N ASP A 232 -31.80 -20.40 -6.85
CA ASP A 232 -33.02 -21.05 -7.32
C ASP A 232 -34.01 -20.00 -7.86
N PHE A 233 -34.68 -20.28 -8.96
CA PHE A 233 -35.73 -19.42 -9.50
C PHE A 233 -35.31 -17.97 -9.82
N PHE A 234 -34.30 -17.80 -10.66
CA PHE A 234 -33.82 -16.51 -11.18
C PHE A 234 -33.78 -16.51 -12.71
N ALA A 235 -34.17 -15.39 -13.31
CA ALA A 235 -34.27 -15.22 -14.76
C ALA A 235 -35.12 -16.30 -15.48
N PRO A 236 -36.39 -16.52 -15.09
CA PRO A 236 -37.28 -17.46 -15.75
C PRO A 236 -37.43 -17.19 -17.26
N GLY A 237 -37.96 -18.19 -17.98
CA GLY A 237 -38.07 -18.15 -19.44
C GLY A 237 -38.70 -16.86 -19.98
N GLY A 238 -37.97 -16.18 -20.87
CA GLY A 238 -38.37 -14.90 -21.46
C GLY A 238 -37.73 -13.68 -20.81
N GLU A 239 -37.01 -13.83 -19.70
CA GLU A 239 -36.21 -12.76 -19.10
C GLU A 239 -34.81 -12.66 -19.73
N THR A 240 -34.23 -11.46 -19.69
CA THR A 240 -32.84 -11.23 -20.11
C THR A 240 -32.00 -11.00 -18.85
N PRO A 241 -31.29 -12.03 -18.35
CA PRO A 241 -30.37 -11.85 -17.24
C PRO A 241 -29.20 -10.96 -17.67
N LEU A 242 -28.78 -10.08 -16.77
CA LEU A 242 -27.57 -9.28 -16.89
C LEU A 242 -26.67 -9.59 -15.69
N SER A 243 -25.36 -9.63 -15.92
CA SER A 243 -24.38 -9.73 -14.85
C SER A 243 -23.69 -8.38 -14.63
N GLY A 244 -23.26 -8.16 -13.40
CA GLY A 244 -22.56 -6.96 -12.97
C GLY A 244 -22.22 -7.06 -11.49
N ASP A 245 -21.21 -6.32 -11.09
CA ASP A 245 -20.92 -6.07 -9.69
C ASP A 245 -21.85 -4.95 -9.19
N PHE A 246 -22.78 -5.30 -8.30
CA PHE A 246 -23.81 -4.38 -7.79
C PHE A 246 -23.53 -3.92 -6.35
N ASN A 247 -22.54 -4.50 -5.67
CA ASN A 247 -22.19 -4.25 -4.28
C ASN A 247 -20.77 -3.69 -4.09
N GLY A 248 -19.93 -3.72 -5.12
CA GLY A 248 -18.65 -3.02 -5.17
C GLY A 248 -17.57 -3.61 -4.26
N ASP A 249 -17.61 -4.91 -3.97
CA ASP A 249 -16.66 -5.62 -3.08
C ASP A 249 -15.43 -6.23 -3.78
#